data_AF-A0A7W1F691-F1
#
_entry.id   AF-A0A7W1F691-F1
#
_cell.length_a   1.000
_cell.length_b   1.000
_cell.length_c   1.000
_cell.angle_alpha   90.00
_cell.angle_beta   90.00
_cell.angle_gamma   90.00
#
_symmetry.space_group_name_H-M   'P 1'
#
loop_
_entity.id
_entity.type
_entity.pdbx_description
1 polymer ?
#
loop_
_entity_poly.entity_id
_entity_poly.type
_entity_poly.pdbx_seq_one_letter_code
_entity_poly.pdbx_strand_id
1 'polypeptide(L)'
;AWRKWVTYDAVLLFLGITMLVTIIFTVMAMNAAELNPDARAALLEGDRDAALPAMASAFAQAASYFDTLFFVFIAIVGWKASVGLFDAFARGQSDMSYYFLPGAKKFKMAQLYSMYLWGVLIFGILILNFGPADGPTQILDILAFLSAFVMGAYCLVLAAVNNKNLPKKIRPHFLITAVLIFGGLGYLTAIFYSVIRFGVSDIG
;
A
#
# COMPACT_ATOMS: atom_id res chain seq x y z
N ALA A 1 -14.17 20.19 -17.42
CA ALA A 1 -14.22 20.49 -15.97
C ALA A 1 -13.74 19.30 -15.13
N TRP A 2 -14.37 18.13 -15.23
CA TRP A 2 -14.06 16.93 -14.43
C TRP A 2 -12.56 16.57 -14.32
N ARG A 3 -11.83 16.49 -15.43
CA ARG A 3 -10.40 16.15 -15.42
C ARG A 3 -9.53 17.13 -14.60
N LYS A 4 -9.86 18.43 -14.59
CA LYS A 4 -9.13 19.43 -13.80
C LYS A 4 -9.35 19.23 -12.30
N TRP A 5 -10.59 18.94 -11.91
CA TRP A 5 -10.95 18.66 -10.51
C TRP A 5 -10.30 17.38 -10.00
N VAL A 6 -10.31 16.30 -10.79
CA VAL A 6 -9.66 15.04 -10.44
C VAL A 6 -8.15 15.21 -10.31
N THR A 7 -7.51 15.94 -11.22
CA THR A 7 -6.06 16.20 -11.11
C THR A 7 -5.73 17.10 -9.92
N TYR A 8 -6.56 18.09 -9.61
CA TYR A 8 -6.38 18.94 -8.43
C TYR A 8 -6.53 18.14 -7.14
N ASP A 9 -7.56 17.30 -7.05
CA ASP A 9 -7.80 16.42 -5.91
C ASP A 9 -6.64 15.43 -5.72
N ALA A 10 -6.15 14.83 -6.81
CA ALA A 10 -4.98 13.96 -6.77
C ALA A 10 -3.74 14.70 -6.27
N VAL A 11 -3.45 15.92 -6.73
CA VAL A 11 -2.28 16.68 -6.27
C VAL A 11 -2.43 17.09 -4.79
N LEU A 12 -3.62 17.54 -4.38
CA LEU A 12 -3.85 17.96 -3.00
C LEU A 12 -3.76 16.78 -2.03
N LEU A 13 -4.45 15.69 -2.32
CA LEU A 13 -4.52 14.51 -1.45
C LEU A 13 -3.20 13.73 -1.47
N PHE A 14 -2.68 13.40 -2.66
CA PHE A 14 -1.51 12.53 -2.81
C PHE A 14 -0.19 13.27 -2.55
N LEU A 15 -0.03 14.50 -3.05
CA LEU A 15 1.22 15.26 -2.92
C LEU A 15 1.18 16.24 -1.75
N GLY A 16 0.02 16.85 -1.46
CA GLY A 16 -0.08 17.80 -0.35
C GLY A 16 -0.19 17.10 1.00
N ILE A 17 -1.32 16.43 1.23
CA ILE A 17 -1.65 15.86 2.54
C ILE A 17 -0.76 14.69 2.88
N THR A 18 -0.56 13.73 1.97
CA THR A 18 0.29 12.56 2.26
C THR A 18 1.73 12.97 2.55
N MET A 19 2.34 13.87 1.75
CA MET A 19 3.71 14.32 2.04
C MET A 19 3.80 15.06 3.36
N LEU A 20 2.86 15.94 3.66
CA LEU A 20 2.85 16.68 4.91
C LEU A 20 2.73 15.73 6.10
N VAL A 21 1.82 14.76 6.04
CA VAL A 21 1.66 13.73 7.07
C VAL A 21 2.94 12.90 7.21
N THR A 22 3.55 12.46 6.10
CA THR A 22 4.82 11.72 6.12
C THR A 22 5.92 12.55 6.79
N ILE A 23 6.08 13.82 6.42
CA ILE A 23 7.10 14.70 7.02
C ILE A 23 6.86 14.86 8.53
N ILE A 24 5.61 15.08 8.96
CA ILE A 24 5.29 15.18 10.39
C ILE A 24 5.66 13.88 11.11
N PHE A 25 5.29 12.72 10.58
CA PHE A 25 5.67 11.43 11.18
C PHE A 25 7.17 11.19 11.20
N THR A 26 7.90 11.56 10.14
CA THR A 26 9.35 11.45 10.09
C THR A 26 10.00 12.35 11.15
N VAL A 27 9.56 13.60 11.28
CA VAL A 27 10.09 14.54 12.29
C VAL A 27 9.77 14.04 13.71
N MET A 28 8.57 13.53 13.94
CA MET A 28 8.20 12.92 15.23
C MET A 28 9.07 11.70 15.54
N ALA A 29 9.31 10.84 14.55
CA ALA A 29 10.17 9.67 14.70
C ALA A 29 11.63 10.05 14.99
N MET A 30 12.15 11.08 14.30
CA MET A 30 13.50 11.59 14.54
C MET A 30 13.66 12.19 15.94
N ASN A 31 12.70 12.98 16.41
CA ASN A 31 12.72 13.51 17.77
C ASN A 31 12.64 12.39 18.83
N ALA A 32 11.79 11.37 18.60
CA ALA A 32 11.71 10.22 19.50
C ALA A 32 13.04 9.43 19.55
N ALA A 33 13.74 9.32 18.41
CA ALA A 33 15.06 8.67 18.31
C ALA A 33 16.18 9.47 18.98
N GLU A 34 16.06 10.80 19.08
CA GLU A 34 17.00 11.65 19.84
C GLU A 34 16.76 11.57 21.35
N LEU A 35 15.50 11.44 21.78
CA LEU A 35 15.12 11.36 23.19
C LEU A 35 15.32 9.97 23.80
N ASN A 36 15.28 8.90 23.00
CA ASN A 36 15.44 7.52 23.48
C ASN A 36 16.39 6.70 22.59
N PRO A 37 17.58 6.30 23.08
CA PRO A 37 18.52 5.48 22.31
C PRO A 37 17.96 4.11 21.92
N ASP A 38 17.01 3.55 22.67
CA ASP A 38 16.34 2.28 22.34
C ASP A 38 15.38 2.44 21.15
N ALA A 39 14.71 3.60 21.02
CA ALA A 39 13.89 3.91 19.86
C ALA A 39 14.74 4.04 18.60
N ARG A 40 15.95 4.61 18.73
CA ARG A 40 16.91 4.71 17.61
C ARG A 40 17.40 3.34 17.15
N ALA A 41 17.71 2.44 18.08
CA ALA A 41 18.12 1.08 17.75
C ALA A 41 16.99 0.30 17.04
N ALA A 42 15.79 0.31 17.62
CA ALA A 42 14.62 -0.39 17.06
C ALA A 42 14.22 0.13 15.67
N LEU A 43 14.35 1.45 15.43
CA LEU A 43 14.06 2.03 14.12
C LEU A 43 15.09 1.66 13.04
N LEU A 44 16.37 1.56 13.41
CA LEU A 44 17.43 1.16 12.49
C LEU A 44 17.38 -0.33 12.16
N GLU A 45 16.94 -1.13 13.12
CA GLU A 45 16.76 -2.58 12.97
C GLU A 45 15.46 -2.93 12.22
N GLY A 46 14.54 -1.97 12.08
CA GLY A 46 13.27 -2.16 11.38
C GLY A 46 12.23 -2.94 12.19
N ASP A 47 12.49 -3.17 13.49
CA ASP A 47 11.60 -3.88 14.39
C ASP A 47 10.43 -2.97 14.80
N ARG A 48 9.32 -3.12 14.09
CA ARG A 48 8.11 -2.33 14.30
C ARG A 48 7.46 -2.61 15.66
N ASP A 49 7.59 -3.82 16.19
CA ASP A 49 6.98 -4.23 17.44
C ASP A 49 7.75 -3.65 18.64
N ALA A 50 9.07 -3.47 18.51
CA ALA A 50 9.88 -2.75 19.49
C ALA A 50 9.84 -1.21 19.30
N ALA A 51 9.76 -0.71 18.06
CA ALA A 51 9.83 0.72 17.77
C ALA A 51 8.57 1.49 18.21
N LEU A 52 7.37 0.90 18.06
CA LEU A 52 6.11 1.54 18.44
C LEU A 52 6.01 1.87 19.95
N PRO A 53 6.25 0.93 20.88
CA PRO A 53 6.25 1.23 22.32
C PRO A 53 7.43 2.12 22.74
N ALA A 54 8.60 2.00 22.08
CA ALA A 54 9.75 2.88 22.34
C ALA A 54 9.48 4.34 21.95
N MET A 55 8.76 4.57 20.84
CA MET A 55 8.28 5.92 20.49
C MET A 55 7.22 6.44 21.45
N ALA A 56 6.26 5.60 21.81
CA ALA A 56 5.16 6.00 22.68
C ALA A 56 5.64 6.38 24.09
N SER A 57 6.63 5.65 24.62
CA SER A 57 7.33 6.00 25.86
C SER A 57 8.17 7.28 25.76
N ALA A 58 8.77 7.58 24.59
CA ALA A 58 9.45 8.86 24.36
C ALA A 58 8.45 10.03 24.35
N PHE A 59 7.24 9.86 23.80
CA PHE A 59 6.18 10.87 23.85
C PHE A 59 5.56 11.03 25.24
N ALA A 60 5.53 9.96 26.05
CA ALA A 60 5.09 10.02 27.44
C ALA A 60 5.97 10.94 28.31
N GLN A 61 7.23 11.16 27.94
CA GLN A 61 8.13 12.09 28.63
C GLN A 61 7.66 13.55 28.49
N ALA A 62 6.92 13.90 27.43
CA ALA A 62 6.34 15.23 27.25
C ALA A 62 5.01 15.39 27.99
N ALA A 63 4.11 14.39 27.96
CA ALA A 63 2.98 14.28 28.87
C ALA A 63 2.44 12.84 28.95
N SER A 64 1.97 12.44 30.13
CA SER A 64 1.51 11.07 30.42
C SER A 64 0.37 10.54 29.54
N TYR A 65 -0.43 11.41 28.94
CA TYR A 65 -1.56 11.02 28.08
C TYR A 65 -1.19 10.86 26.59
N PHE A 66 0.00 11.29 26.16
CA PHE A 66 0.39 11.22 24.74
C PHE A 66 0.64 9.81 24.23
N ASP A 67 1.03 8.88 25.11
CA ASP A 67 1.21 7.46 24.79
C ASP A 67 -0.11 6.82 24.32
N THR A 68 -1.16 6.92 25.14
CA THR A 68 -2.48 6.38 24.78
C THR A 68 -3.06 7.07 23.54
N LEU A 69 -2.87 8.39 23.40
CA LEU A 69 -3.35 9.15 22.25
C LEU A 69 -2.64 8.72 20.95
N PHE A 70 -1.35 8.42 21.03
CA PHE A 70 -0.56 7.91 19.90
C PHE A 70 -1.05 6.53 19.44
N PHE A 71 -1.30 5.60 20.37
CA PHE A 71 -1.85 4.29 20.02
C PHE A 71 -3.26 4.37 19.43
N VAL A 72 -4.15 5.20 19.99
CA VAL A 72 -5.50 5.42 19.44
C VAL A 72 -5.41 6.02 18.03
N PHE A 73 -4.53 6.98 17.81
CA PHE A 73 -4.34 7.59 16.50
C PHE A 73 -3.84 6.58 15.46
N ILE A 74 -2.83 5.78 15.78
CA ILE A 74 -2.32 4.73 14.89
C ILE A 74 -3.39 3.69 14.60
N ALA A 75 -4.18 3.29 15.59
CA ALA A 75 -5.29 2.35 15.41
C ALA A 75 -6.34 2.89 14.44
N ILE A 76 -6.74 4.16 14.57
CA ILE A 76 -7.71 4.80 13.68
C ILE A 76 -7.17 4.91 12.26
N VAL A 77 -5.91 5.33 12.10
CA VAL A 77 -5.26 5.45 10.79
C VAL A 77 -5.14 4.09 10.11
N GLY A 78 -4.67 3.08 10.84
CA GLY A 78 -4.57 1.70 10.36
C GLY A 78 -5.93 1.15 9.94
N TRP A 79 -6.95 1.30 10.79
CA TRP A 79 -8.32 0.90 10.47
C TRP A 79 -8.83 1.53 9.18
N LYS A 80 -8.71 2.86 9.04
CA LYS A 80 -9.19 3.59 7.86
C LYS A 80 -8.46 3.14 6.58
N ALA A 81 -7.15 2.91 6.67
CA ALA A 81 -6.34 2.43 5.56
C ALA A 81 -6.76 1.02 5.12
N SER A 82 -6.96 0.09 6.07
CA SER A 82 -7.39 -1.28 5.79
C SER A 82 -8.78 -1.31 5.17
N VAL A 83 -9.75 -0.55 5.70
CA VAL A 83 -11.11 -0.47 5.13
C VAL A 83 -11.09 0.07 3.70
N GLY A 84 -10.32 1.14 3.46
CA GLY A 84 -10.17 1.70 2.11
C GLY A 84 -9.55 0.71 1.12
N LEU A 85 -8.53 -0.03 1.55
CA LEU A 85 -7.88 -1.05 0.74
C LEU A 85 -8.83 -2.21 0.40
N PHE A 86 -9.57 -2.72 1.39
CA PHE A 86 -10.53 -3.81 1.18
C PHE A 86 -11.71 -3.38 0.29
N ASP A 87 -12.23 -2.17 0.47
CA ASP A 87 -13.29 -1.62 -0.38
C ASP A 87 -12.82 -1.45 -1.83
N ALA A 88 -11.61 -0.89 -2.03
CA ALA A 88 -11.03 -0.73 -3.37
C ALA A 88 -10.77 -2.10 -4.04
N PHE A 89 -10.24 -3.08 -3.31
CA PHE A 89 -10.01 -4.42 -3.81
C PHE A 89 -11.33 -5.12 -4.18
N ALA A 90 -12.31 -5.11 -3.28
CA ALA A 90 -13.59 -5.76 -3.50
C ALA A 90 -14.34 -5.16 -4.70
N ARG A 91 -14.31 -3.83 -4.89
CA ARG A 91 -14.86 -3.18 -6.09
C ARG A 91 -14.12 -3.56 -7.36
N GLY A 92 -12.78 -3.52 -7.33
CA GLY A 92 -11.97 -3.88 -8.49
C GLY A 92 -12.21 -5.31 -8.96
N GLN A 93 -12.24 -6.26 -8.03
CA GLN A 93 -12.50 -7.67 -8.34
C GLN A 93 -13.97 -7.91 -8.74
N SER A 94 -14.93 -7.24 -8.11
CA SER A 94 -16.35 -7.40 -8.48
C SER A 94 -16.62 -6.90 -9.89
N ASP A 95 -16.03 -5.78 -10.28
CA ASP A 95 -16.18 -5.21 -11.63
C ASP A 95 -15.54 -6.11 -12.67
N MET A 96 -14.31 -6.56 -12.46
CA MET A 96 -13.62 -7.46 -13.40
C MET A 96 -14.39 -8.78 -13.56
N SER A 97 -14.81 -9.41 -12.46
CA SER A 97 -15.54 -10.67 -12.51
C SER A 97 -16.89 -10.54 -13.18
N TYR A 98 -17.63 -9.45 -12.97
CA TYR A 98 -18.93 -9.23 -13.61
C TYR A 98 -18.84 -9.07 -15.14
N TYR A 99 -17.81 -8.37 -15.63
CA TYR A 99 -17.65 -8.10 -17.06
C TYR A 99 -16.92 -9.21 -17.84
N PHE A 100 -15.98 -9.93 -17.21
CA PHE A 100 -15.17 -10.94 -17.90
C PHE A 100 -15.66 -12.40 -17.74
N LEU A 101 -16.43 -12.73 -16.69
CA LEU A 101 -16.94 -14.09 -16.51
C LEU A 101 -18.41 -14.20 -16.92
N PRO A 102 -18.75 -14.97 -17.99
CA PRO A 102 -20.14 -15.12 -18.42
C PRO A 102 -21.05 -15.78 -17.36
N GLY A 103 -20.47 -16.56 -16.43
CA GLY A 103 -21.19 -17.15 -15.29
C GLY A 103 -21.48 -16.21 -14.13
N ALA A 104 -20.73 -15.11 -13.98
CA ALA A 104 -20.86 -14.16 -12.87
C ALA A 104 -22.06 -13.22 -13.03
N LYS A 105 -22.57 -13.04 -14.26
CA LYS A 105 -23.79 -12.23 -14.54
C LYS A 105 -25.06 -12.78 -13.92
N LYS A 106 -25.06 -14.04 -13.44
CA LYS A 106 -26.19 -14.64 -12.71
C LYS A 106 -26.32 -14.09 -11.29
N PHE A 107 -25.28 -13.51 -10.74
CA PHE A 107 -25.27 -12.93 -9.39
C PHE A 107 -25.38 -11.41 -9.45
N LYS A 108 -26.02 -10.80 -8.44
CA LYS A 108 -26.06 -9.34 -8.32
C LYS A 108 -24.66 -8.82 -8.00
N MET A 109 -24.30 -7.66 -8.54
CA MET A 109 -23.03 -6.96 -8.23
C MET A 109 -22.75 -6.89 -6.71
N ALA A 110 -23.77 -6.61 -5.91
CA ALA A 110 -23.66 -6.58 -4.44
C ALA A 110 -23.27 -7.93 -3.80
N GLN A 111 -23.68 -9.05 -4.40
CA GLN A 111 -23.34 -10.39 -3.90
C GLN A 111 -21.90 -10.78 -4.25
N LEU A 112 -21.44 -10.43 -5.46
CA LEU A 112 -20.04 -10.59 -5.85
C LEU A 112 -19.13 -9.74 -4.97
N TYR A 113 -19.50 -8.48 -4.74
CA TYR A 113 -18.79 -7.58 -3.82
C TYR A 113 -18.68 -8.18 -2.40
N SER A 114 -19.80 -8.64 -1.85
CA SER A 114 -19.84 -9.26 -0.52
C SER A 114 -18.98 -10.53 -0.44
N MET A 115 -19.00 -11.38 -1.48
CA MET A 115 -18.21 -12.60 -1.55
C MET A 115 -16.69 -12.31 -1.51
N TYR A 116 -16.22 -11.33 -2.28
CA TYR A 116 -14.81 -10.93 -2.24
C TYR A 116 -14.42 -10.29 -0.91
N LEU A 117 -15.26 -9.42 -0.37
CA LEU A 117 -15.00 -8.75 0.90
C LEU A 117 -14.92 -9.75 2.07
N TRP A 118 -15.89 -10.64 2.18
CA TRP A 118 -15.88 -11.70 3.21
C TRP A 118 -14.78 -12.73 2.97
N GLY A 119 -14.46 -13.05 1.72
CA GLY A 119 -13.35 -13.94 1.39
C GLY A 119 -12.01 -13.43 1.91
N VAL A 120 -11.69 -12.15 1.67
CA VAL A 120 -10.45 -11.53 2.17
C VAL A 120 -10.46 -11.41 3.69
N LEU A 121 -11.59 -11.06 4.30
CA LEU A 121 -11.73 -10.98 5.76
C LEU A 121 -11.50 -12.34 6.42
N ILE A 122 -12.16 -13.41 5.94
CA ILE A 122 -12.01 -14.77 6.47
C ILE A 122 -10.58 -15.26 6.26
N PHE A 123 -10.00 -15.03 5.08
CA PHE A 123 -8.62 -15.39 4.82
C PHE A 123 -7.63 -14.69 5.76
N GLY A 124 -7.82 -13.39 6.01
CA GLY A 124 -7.03 -12.63 6.98
C GLY A 124 -7.16 -13.19 8.40
N ILE A 125 -8.37 -13.54 8.83
CA ILE A 125 -8.61 -14.17 10.15
C ILE A 125 -7.92 -15.53 10.23
N LEU A 126 -7.99 -16.34 9.17
CA LEU A 126 -7.34 -17.65 9.13
C LEU A 126 -5.82 -17.53 9.21
N ILE A 127 -5.20 -16.58 8.51
CA ILE A 127 -3.76 -16.33 8.60
C ILE A 127 -3.37 -15.88 10.01
N LEU A 128 -4.16 -15.01 10.66
CA LEU A 128 -3.85 -14.57 12.02
C LEU A 128 -3.91 -15.71 13.05
N ASN A 129 -4.77 -16.72 12.84
CA ASN A 129 -4.96 -17.82 13.79
C ASN A 129 -4.14 -19.08 13.46
N PHE A 130 -3.80 -19.30 12.19
CA PHE A 130 -3.16 -20.53 11.70
C PHE A 130 -1.92 -20.27 10.83
N GLY A 131 -1.40 -19.04 10.81
CA GLY A 131 -0.23 -18.66 10.02
C GLY A 131 1.07 -19.31 10.50
N PRO A 132 2.10 -19.40 9.62
CA PRO A 132 3.39 -20.03 9.93
C PRO A 132 4.12 -19.35 11.10
N ALA A 133 4.88 -20.13 11.87
CA ALA A 133 5.65 -19.66 13.03
C ALA A 133 6.85 -18.76 12.67
N ASP A 134 7.26 -18.71 11.39
CA ASP A 134 8.40 -17.91 10.90
C ASP A 134 8.09 -16.40 10.74
N GLY A 135 6.93 -15.96 11.23
CA GLY A 135 6.65 -14.55 11.50
C GLY A 135 6.28 -13.70 10.28
N PRO A 136 5.94 -12.42 10.52
CA PRO A 136 5.45 -11.48 9.50
C PRO A 136 6.43 -11.23 8.35
N THR A 137 7.71 -11.55 8.52
CA THR A 137 8.81 -11.17 7.63
C THR A 137 8.70 -11.81 6.24
N GLN A 138 8.44 -13.13 6.15
CA GLN A 138 8.25 -13.79 4.84
C GLN A 138 7.05 -13.21 4.07
N ILE A 139 5.96 -12.92 4.76
CA ILE A 139 4.77 -12.31 4.16
C ILE A 139 5.10 -10.91 3.66
N LEU A 140 5.88 -10.13 4.43
CA LEU A 140 6.34 -8.80 4.03
C LEU A 140 7.26 -8.86 2.81
N ASP A 141 8.15 -9.84 2.71
CA ASP A 141 9.05 -10.01 1.57
C ASP A 141 8.30 -10.38 0.29
N ILE A 142 7.39 -11.36 0.37
CA ILE A 142 6.52 -11.73 -0.75
C ILE A 142 5.64 -10.54 -1.16
N LEU A 143 5.08 -9.82 -0.20
CA LEU A 143 4.25 -8.65 -0.46
C LEU A 143 5.06 -7.52 -1.10
N ALA A 144 6.30 -7.29 -0.66
CA ALA A 144 7.19 -6.28 -1.24
C ALA A 144 7.53 -6.62 -2.70
N PHE A 145 7.88 -7.88 -2.97
CA PHE A 145 8.12 -8.37 -4.33
C PHE A 145 6.88 -8.24 -5.20
N LEU A 146 5.73 -8.73 -4.73
CA LEU A 146 4.47 -8.70 -5.46
C LEU A 146 4.00 -7.27 -5.73
N SER A 147 4.13 -6.38 -4.75
CA SER A 147 3.75 -4.97 -4.89
C SER A 147 4.59 -4.27 -5.96
N ALA A 148 5.90 -4.48 -5.94
CA ALA A 148 6.80 -3.91 -6.95
C ALA A 148 6.49 -4.48 -8.35
N PHE A 149 6.22 -5.79 -8.45
CA PHE A 149 5.90 -6.45 -9.71
C PHE A 149 4.58 -5.96 -10.29
N VAL A 150 3.53 -5.91 -9.46
CA VAL A 150 2.19 -5.42 -9.84
C VAL A 150 2.27 -3.96 -10.28
N MET A 151 3.06 -3.11 -9.60
CA MET A 151 3.26 -1.72 -10.00
C MET A 151 3.94 -1.61 -11.37
N GLY A 152 5.00 -2.39 -11.61
CA GLY A 152 5.70 -2.44 -12.90
C GLY A 152 4.78 -2.87 -14.04
N ALA A 153 4.04 -3.97 -13.84
CA ALA A 153 3.05 -4.47 -14.79
C ALA A 153 1.92 -3.45 -15.03
N TYR A 154 1.43 -2.80 -13.97
CA TYR A 154 0.37 -1.81 -14.04
C TYR A 154 0.78 -0.60 -14.88
N CYS A 155 1.98 -0.04 -14.68
CA CYS A 155 2.47 1.08 -15.48
C CYS A 155 2.55 0.74 -16.99
N LEU A 156 2.99 -0.46 -17.34
CA LEU A 156 3.08 -0.92 -18.73
C LEU A 156 1.70 -1.17 -19.35
N VAL A 157 0.79 -1.83 -18.62
CA VAL A 157 -0.59 -2.05 -19.06
C VAL A 157 -1.32 -0.71 -19.24
N LEU A 158 -1.14 0.23 -18.33
CA LEU A 158 -1.74 1.55 -18.42
C LEU A 158 -1.19 2.34 -19.62
N ALA A 159 0.11 2.25 -19.90
CA ALA A 159 0.70 2.82 -21.11
C ALA A 159 0.11 2.21 -22.39
N ALA A 160 -0.06 0.88 -22.44
CA ALA A 160 -0.62 0.17 -23.59
C ALA A 160 -2.11 0.48 -23.80
N VAL A 161 -2.93 0.43 -22.74
CA VAL A 161 -4.37 0.71 -22.77
C VAL A 161 -4.63 2.18 -23.11
N ASN A 162 -3.82 3.11 -22.58
CA ASN A 162 -3.94 4.54 -22.90
C ASN A 162 -3.67 4.85 -24.37
N ASN A 163 -2.82 4.06 -25.04
CA ASN A 163 -2.54 4.27 -26.46
C ASN A 163 -3.58 3.58 -27.37
N LYS A 164 -4.12 2.43 -26.96
CA LYS A 164 -5.03 1.60 -27.77
C LYS A 164 -6.51 1.95 -27.61
N ASN A 165 -6.99 2.15 -26.38
CA ASN A 165 -8.44 2.22 -26.08
C ASN A 165 -8.96 3.64 -25.82
N LEU A 166 -8.08 4.64 -25.64
CA LEU A 166 -8.52 6.01 -25.34
C LEU A 166 -8.75 6.84 -26.61
N PRO A 167 -9.90 7.54 -26.73
CA PRO A 167 -10.17 8.47 -27.82
C PRO A 167 -9.14 9.61 -27.85
N LYS A 168 -8.69 10.00 -29.05
CA LYS A 168 -7.55 10.92 -29.28
C LYS A 168 -7.60 12.23 -28.49
N LYS A 169 -8.79 12.71 -28.11
CA LYS A 169 -9.00 13.95 -27.33
C LYS A 169 -8.64 13.85 -25.84
N ILE A 170 -8.56 12.64 -25.27
CA ILE A 170 -8.32 12.42 -23.83
C ILE A 170 -6.96 11.76 -23.57
N ARG A 171 -6.29 11.26 -24.64
CA ARG A 171 -4.99 10.59 -24.52
C ARG A 171 -3.99 11.41 -23.70
N PRO A 172 -3.26 10.78 -22.78
CA PRO A 172 -2.17 11.45 -22.08
C PRO A 172 -1.11 11.93 -23.07
N HIS A 173 -0.41 13.01 -22.70
CA HIS A 173 0.71 13.53 -23.48
C HIS A 173 1.79 12.46 -23.62
N PHE A 174 2.49 12.41 -24.76
CA PHE A 174 3.53 11.40 -25.03
C PHE A 174 4.58 11.30 -23.91
N LEU A 175 4.91 12.43 -23.28
CA LEU A 175 5.79 12.49 -22.11
C LEU A 175 5.29 11.64 -20.92
N ILE A 176 3.99 11.65 -20.65
CA ILE A 176 3.39 10.86 -19.56
C ILE A 176 3.47 9.37 -19.91
N THR A 177 3.22 9.01 -21.17
CA THR A 177 3.38 7.62 -21.64
C THR A 177 4.84 7.16 -21.56
N ALA A 178 5.79 8.01 -21.91
CA ALA A 178 7.22 7.71 -21.77
C ALA A 178 7.60 7.50 -20.30
N VAL A 179 7.18 8.39 -19.39
CA VAL A 179 7.42 8.25 -17.94
C VAL A 179 6.80 6.95 -17.39
N LEU A 180 5.60 6.57 -17.85
CA LEU A 180 4.98 5.30 -17.45
C LEU A 180 5.78 4.09 -17.93
N ILE A 181 6.29 4.11 -19.16
CA ILE A 181 7.10 3.01 -19.70
C ILE A 181 8.44 2.93 -18.98
N PHE A 182 9.13 4.07 -18.78
CA PHE A 182 10.38 4.12 -18.03
C PHE A 182 10.19 3.73 -16.57
N GLY A 183 9.09 4.13 -15.93
CA GLY A 183 8.74 3.72 -14.58
C GLY A 183 8.48 2.21 -14.50
N GLY A 184 7.68 1.67 -15.41
CA GLY A 184 7.38 0.24 -15.48
C GLY A 184 8.64 -0.61 -15.73
N LEU A 185 9.49 -0.20 -16.66
CA LEU A 185 10.79 -0.83 -16.89
C LEU A 185 11.70 -0.69 -15.68
N GLY A 186 11.77 0.49 -15.05
CA GLY A 186 12.57 0.72 -13.86
C GLY A 186 12.18 -0.21 -12.71
N TYR A 187 10.89 -0.34 -12.41
CA TYR A 187 10.38 -1.26 -11.39
C TYR A 187 10.71 -2.71 -11.72
N LEU A 188 10.46 -3.16 -12.96
CA LEU A 188 10.75 -4.54 -13.35
C LEU A 188 12.26 -4.82 -13.35
N THR A 189 13.09 -3.93 -13.89
CA THR A 189 14.55 -4.07 -13.88
C THR A 189 15.10 -4.07 -12.46
N ALA A 190 14.61 -3.21 -11.57
CA ALA A 190 15.03 -3.20 -10.17
C ALA A 190 14.67 -4.51 -9.46
N ILE A 191 13.48 -5.06 -9.72
CA ILE A 191 13.06 -6.36 -9.16
C ILE A 191 13.92 -7.49 -9.71
N PHE A 192 14.08 -7.60 -11.03
CA PHE A 192 14.90 -8.65 -11.64
C PHE A 192 16.36 -8.53 -11.23
N TYR A 193 16.89 -7.31 -11.11
CA TYR A 193 18.21 -7.06 -10.55
C TYR A 193 18.29 -7.51 -9.09
N SER A 194 17.28 -7.20 -8.28
CA SER A 194 17.24 -7.61 -6.87
C SER A 194 17.20 -9.13 -6.73
N VAL A 195 16.43 -9.82 -7.56
CA VAL A 195 16.35 -11.28 -7.59
C VAL A 195 17.68 -11.90 -8.01
N ILE A 196 18.32 -11.38 -9.06
CA ILE A 196 19.58 -11.94 -9.61
C ILE A 196 20.76 -11.63 -8.68
N ARG A 197 20.81 -10.45 -8.06
CA ARG A 197 21.96 -9.98 -7.28
C ARG A 197 21.89 -10.35 -5.81
N PHE A 198 20.71 -10.30 -5.21
CA PHE A 198 20.51 -10.57 -3.78
C PHE A 198 19.87 -11.92 -3.50
N GLY A 199 19.51 -12.69 -4.54
CA GLY A 199 19.07 -14.07 -4.36
C GLY A 199 17.88 -14.17 -3.42
N VAL A 200 16.76 -13.51 -3.75
CA VAL A 200 15.47 -13.73 -3.07
C VAL A 200 14.93 -15.11 -3.50
N SER A 201 15.68 -16.13 -3.12
CA SER A 201 15.39 -17.55 -3.25
C SER A 201 15.71 -18.26 -1.93
N ASP A 202 15.58 -17.57 -0.81
CA ASP A 202 15.20 -18.18 0.48
C ASP A 202 13.70 -17.89 0.72
N ILE A 203 12.90 -18.25 -0.29
CA ILE A 203 11.45 -18.47 -0.11
C ILE A 203 11.32 -19.91 0.40
N GLY A 204 11.70 -20.09 1.66
CA GLY A 204 11.56 -21.32 2.43
C GLY A 204 11.05 -20.95 3.80
#